data_AF-A0A9E3EKJ3-F1
#
_entry.id   AF-A0A9E3EKJ3-F1
#
_cell.length_a   1.000
_cell.length_b   1.000
_cell.length_c   1.000
_cell.angle_alpha   90.00
_cell.angle_beta   90.00
_cell.angle_gamma   90.00
#
_symmetry.space_group_name_H-M   'P 1'
#
loop_
_entity.id
_entity.type
_entity.pdbx_description
1 polymer ?
#
loop_
_entity_poly.entity_id
_entity_poly.type
_entity_poly.pdbx_seq_one_letter_code
_entity_poly.pdbx_strand_id
1 'polypeptide(L)'
;LKRDEARHIAYGVYLISRLVAQNNAIWPVVEERMNELLPLALGTIQEQTSHTADENGTLPFGLQLVDYVAYATTQFQKRIARIERARAQTIEELYQLDEVE
;
A
#
# COMPACT_ATOMS: atom_id res chain seq x y z
N LEU A 1 15.21 8.85 -7.05
CA LEU A 1 13.82 8.38 -7.22
C LEU A 1 13.47 7.19 -6.32
N LYS A 2 13.86 5.93 -6.60
CA LYS A 2 13.45 4.77 -5.77
C LYS A 2 13.74 4.91 -4.26
N ARG A 3 14.91 5.46 -3.92
CA ARG A 3 15.29 5.75 -2.52
C ARG A 3 14.47 6.86 -1.88
N ASP A 4 13.99 7.83 -2.68
CA ASP A 4 13.24 8.97 -2.18
C ASP A 4 11.78 8.58 -1.93
N GLU A 5 11.19 7.82 -2.87
CA GLU A 5 9.85 7.25 -2.69
C GLU A 5 9.76 6.28 -1.50
N ALA A 6 10.82 5.52 -1.24
CA ALA A 6 10.87 4.67 -0.05
C ALA A 6 10.73 5.51 1.25
N ARG A 7 11.38 6.68 1.33
CA ARG A 7 11.27 7.59 2.48
C ARG A 7 9.88 8.23 2.56
N HIS A 8 9.27 8.60 1.43
CA HIS A 8 7.91 9.13 1.41
C HIS A 8 6.88 8.13 1.92
N ILE A 9 6.97 6.88 1.45
CA ILE A 9 6.09 5.80 1.88
C ILE A 9 6.31 5.49 3.36
N ALA A 10 7.57 5.41 3.80
CA ALA A 10 7.90 5.15 5.20
C ALA A 10 7.29 6.22 6.12
N TYR A 11 7.47 7.50 5.80
CA TYR A 11 6.89 8.60 6.56
C TYR A 11 5.36 8.55 6.58
N GLY A 12 4.71 8.32 5.43
CA GLY A 12 3.25 8.21 5.37
C GLY A 12 2.70 7.07 6.22
N VAL A 13 3.30 5.88 6.12
CA VAL A 13 2.90 4.72 6.94
C VAL A 13 3.13 4.98 8.42
N TYR A 14 4.28 5.55 8.81
CA TYR A 14 4.58 5.92 10.18
C TYR A 14 3.55 6.92 10.74
N LEU A 15 3.26 7.99 10.01
CA LEU A 15 2.33 9.04 10.46
C LEU A 15 0.95 8.46 10.72
N ILE A 16 0.42 7.65 9.79
CA ILE A 16 -0.91 7.05 9.95
C ILE A 16 -0.91 6.03 11.10
N SER A 17 0.15 5.21 11.21
CA SER A 17 0.30 4.25 12.32
C SER A 17 0.30 4.94 13.68
N ARG A 18 1.03 6.05 13.82
CA ARG A 18 1.05 6.89 15.02
C ARG A 18 -0.32 7.45 15.36
N LEU A 19 -1.07 7.95 14.37
CA LEU A 19 -2.42 8.49 14.59
C LEU A 19 -3.38 7.40 15.07
N VAL A 20 -3.33 6.22 14.46
CA VAL A 20 -4.18 5.07 14.81
C VAL A 20 -3.83 4.54 16.22
N ALA A 21 -2.55 4.49 16.59
CA ALA A 21 -2.11 4.12 17.93
C ALA A 21 -2.58 5.11 19.01
N GLN A 22 -2.60 6.41 18.72
CA GLN A 22 -3.09 7.44 19.65
C GLN A 22 -4.61 7.44 19.79
N ASN A 23 -5.34 7.13 18.72
CA ASN A 23 -6.79 7.11 18.70
C ASN A 23 -7.30 6.02 17.76
N ASN A 24 -7.67 4.87 18.33
CA ASN A 24 -8.17 3.72 17.58
C ASN A 24 -9.47 4.02 16.81
N ALA A 25 -10.21 5.09 17.14
CA ALA A 25 -11.38 5.51 16.37
C ALA A 25 -11.04 6.07 14.96
N ILE A 26 -9.76 6.33 14.68
CA ILE A 26 -9.29 6.75 13.35
C ILE A 26 -9.22 5.55 12.38
N TRP A 27 -9.06 4.33 12.90
CA TRP A 27 -8.88 3.14 12.06
C TRP A 27 -9.97 2.95 11.00
N PRO A 28 -11.28 3.03 11.31
CA PRO A 28 -12.33 2.85 10.30
C PRO A 28 -12.20 3.83 9.13
N VAL A 29 -11.80 5.09 9.39
CA VAL A 29 -11.61 6.11 8.34
C VAL A 29 -10.46 5.75 7.41
N VAL A 30 -9.35 5.23 7.98
CA VAL A 30 -8.19 4.80 7.19
C VAL A 30 -8.54 3.57 6.36
N GLU A 31 -9.17 2.57 6.97
CA GLU A 31 -9.57 1.32 6.32
C GLU A 31 -10.56 1.59 5.18
N GLU A 32 -11.61 2.37 5.45
CA GLU A 32 -12.60 2.80 4.45
C GLU A 32 -11.90 3.49 3.28
N ARG A 33 -11.08 4.52 3.56
CA ARG A 33 -10.41 5.28 2.50
C ARG A 33 -9.45 4.43 1.66
N MET A 34 -8.73 3.51 2.29
CA MET A 34 -7.82 2.59 1.61
C MET A 34 -8.60 1.62 0.69
N ASN A 35 -9.72 1.08 1.18
CA ASN A 35 -10.57 0.18 0.41
C ASN A 35 -11.31 0.90 -0.74
N GLU A 36 -11.73 2.15 -0.55
CA GLU A 36 -12.31 2.99 -1.61
C GLU A 36 -11.33 3.22 -2.77
N LEU A 37 -10.05 3.48 -2.45
CA LEU A 37 -9.04 3.83 -3.45
C LEU A 37 -8.42 2.61 -4.14
N LEU A 38 -8.42 1.45 -3.50
CA LEU A 38 -7.87 0.21 -4.07
C LEU A 38 -8.41 -0.12 -5.47
N PRO A 39 -9.74 -0.21 -5.72
CA PRO A 39 -10.25 -0.53 -7.05
C PRO A 39 -9.87 0.53 -8.10
N LEU A 40 -9.80 1.80 -7.72
CA LEU A 40 -9.37 2.88 -8.61
C LEU A 40 -7.90 2.71 -9.02
N ALA A 41 -7.02 2.40 -8.06
CA ALA A 41 -5.60 2.16 -8.32
C ALA A 41 -5.37 0.93 -9.21
N LEU A 42 -6.13 -0.16 -8.99
CA LEU A 42 -6.07 -1.34 -9.85
C LEU A 42 -6.64 -1.05 -11.25
N GLY A 43 -7.68 -0.22 -11.35
CA GLY A 43 -8.24 0.24 -12.62
C GLY A 43 -7.22 1.01 -13.48
N THR A 44 -6.35 1.81 -12.85
CA THR A 44 -5.26 2.50 -13.56
C THR A 44 -4.31 1.52 -14.26
N ILE A 45 -4.02 0.36 -13.65
CA ILE A 45 -3.18 -0.68 -14.28
C ILE A 45 -3.85 -1.19 -15.55
N GLN A 46 -5.16 -1.49 -15.49
CA GLN A 46 -5.92 -1.94 -16.65
C GLN A 46 -5.96 -0.89 -17.76
N GLU A 47 -6.23 0.37 -17.42
CA GLU A 47 -6.26 1.47 -18.38
C GLU A 47 -4.92 1.63 -19.09
N GLN A 48 -3.82 1.66 -18.34
CA GLN A 48 -2.46 1.83 -18.88
C GLN A 48 -2.01 0.67 -19.77
N THR A 49 -2.50 -0.53 -19.51
CA THR A 49 -2.08 -1.76 -20.21
C THR A 49 -3.03 -2.16 -21.35
N SER A 50 -4.24 -1.62 -21.37
CA SER A 50 -5.34 -2.00 -22.28
C SER A 50 -5.01 -1.95 -23.77
N HIS A 51 -4.12 -1.05 -24.19
CA HIS A 51 -3.75 -0.86 -25.59
C HIS A 51 -2.58 -1.77 -26.02
N THR A 52 -1.93 -2.43 -25.06
CA THR A 52 -0.69 -3.19 -25.28
C THR A 52 -0.82 -4.66 -24.92
N ALA A 53 -1.84 -5.03 -24.15
CA ALA A 53 -2.12 -6.41 -23.81
C ALA A 53 -2.73 -7.15 -25.02
N ASP A 54 -2.29 -8.37 -25.26
CA ASP A 54 -2.97 -9.28 -26.18
C ASP A 54 -4.22 -9.92 -25.55
N GLU A 55 -4.91 -10.79 -26.30
CA GLU A 55 -6.10 -11.51 -25.85
C GLU A 55 -5.87 -12.39 -24.61
N ASN A 56 -4.63 -12.79 -24.34
CA ASN A 56 -4.24 -13.60 -23.19
C ASN A 56 -3.77 -12.74 -22.01
N GLY A 57 -3.78 -11.41 -22.13
CA GLY A 57 -3.28 -10.49 -21.11
C GLY A 57 -1.75 -10.39 -21.07
N THR A 58 -1.06 -10.86 -22.11
CA THR A 58 0.39 -10.73 -22.24
C THR A 58 0.74 -9.33 -22.74
N LEU A 59 1.64 -8.68 -22.02
CA LEU A 59 2.19 -7.37 -22.32
C LEU A 59 3.54 -7.52 -23.05
N PRO A 60 4.05 -6.44 -23.68
CA PRO A 60 5.41 -6.41 -24.19
C PRO A 60 6.43 -6.88 -23.15
N PHE A 61 7.56 -7.42 -23.62
CA PHE A 61 8.63 -8.00 -22.80
C PHE A 61 8.24 -9.28 -22.03
N GLY A 62 7.14 -9.95 -22.44
CA GLY A 62 6.71 -11.23 -21.87
C GLY A 62 6.10 -11.11 -20.47
N LEU A 63 5.62 -9.93 -20.12
CA LEU A 63 5.01 -9.64 -18.82
C LEU A 63 3.53 -10.01 -18.83
N GLN A 64 2.98 -10.39 -17.68
CA GLN A 64 1.56 -10.72 -17.55
C GLN A 64 0.81 -9.65 -16.76
N LEU A 65 -0.36 -9.22 -17.26
CA LEU A 65 -1.20 -8.25 -16.56
C LEU A 65 -1.57 -8.71 -15.14
N VAL A 66 -1.80 -10.01 -14.96
CA VAL A 66 -2.11 -10.60 -13.65
C VAL A 66 -0.99 -10.38 -12.63
N ASP A 67 0.27 -10.40 -13.06
CA ASP A 67 1.42 -10.20 -12.16
C ASP A 67 1.48 -8.75 -11.65
N TYR A 68 1.11 -7.77 -12.50
CA TYR A 68 1.03 -6.37 -12.10
C TYR A 68 -0.06 -6.15 -11.04
N VAL A 69 -1.24 -6.72 -11.25
CA VAL A 69 -2.36 -6.65 -10.30
C VAL A 69 -1.98 -7.34 -8.98
N ALA A 70 -1.37 -8.53 -9.05
CA ALA A 70 -0.92 -9.27 -7.88
C ALA A 70 0.16 -8.51 -7.09
N TYR A 71 1.13 -7.91 -7.79
CA TYR A 71 2.16 -7.09 -7.18
C TYR A 71 1.56 -5.86 -6.48
N ALA A 72 0.69 -5.10 -7.16
CA ALA A 72 0.02 -3.94 -6.59
C ALA A 72 -0.82 -4.31 -5.35
N THR A 73 -1.55 -5.42 -5.42
CA THR A 73 -2.34 -5.93 -4.29
C THR A 73 -1.46 -6.31 -3.10
N THR A 74 -0.33 -6.98 -3.35
CA THR A 74 0.66 -7.31 -2.31
C THR A 74 1.22 -6.05 -1.65
N GLN A 75 1.51 -5.03 -2.44
CA GLN A 75 2.00 -3.73 -1.96
C GLN A 75 0.95 -3.04 -1.06
N PHE A 76 -0.33 -3.03 -1.48
CA PHE A 76 -1.42 -2.52 -0.66
C PHE A 76 -1.54 -3.28 0.67
N GLN A 77 -1.60 -4.61 0.63
CA GLN A 77 -1.75 -5.47 1.81
C GLN A 77 -0.64 -5.26 2.85
N LYS A 78 0.62 -5.14 2.40
CA LYS A 78 1.74 -4.84 3.31
C LYS A 78 1.56 -3.53 4.07
N ARG A 79 1.06 -2.49 3.40
CA ARG A 79 0.90 -1.15 3.99
C ARG A 79 -0.26 -1.13 4.98
N ILE A 80 -1.43 -1.65 4.59
CA ILE A 80 -2.60 -1.67 5.48
C ILE A 80 -2.34 -2.55 6.72
N ALA A 81 -1.66 -3.70 6.57
CA ALA A 81 -1.32 -4.56 7.70
C ALA A 81 -0.31 -3.91 8.66
N ARG A 82 0.65 -3.11 8.17
CA ARG A 82 1.58 -2.35 9.02
C ARG A 82 0.83 -1.31 9.85
N ILE A 83 -0.13 -0.60 9.24
CA ILE A 83 -0.96 0.39 9.92
C ILE A 83 -1.93 -0.27 10.92
N GLU A 84 -2.54 -1.40 10.55
CA GLU A 84 -3.46 -2.13 11.43
C GLU A 84 -2.78 -2.60 12.71
N ARG A 85 -1.55 -3.12 12.58
CA ARG A 85 -0.76 -3.57 13.75
C ARG A 85 -0.58 -2.48 14.79
N ALA A 86 -0.44 -1.22 14.36
CA ALA A 86 -0.23 -0.08 15.24
C ALA A 86 -1.39 0.18 16.22
N ARG A 87 -2.59 -0.36 15.94
CA ARG A 87 -3.76 -0.28 16.84
C ARG A 87 -3.51 -0.89 18.21
N ALA A 88 -2.62 -1.89 18.27
CA ALA A 88 -2.27 -2.61 19.48
C ALA A 88 -0.91 -2.18 20.07
N GLN A 89 -0.30 -1.11 19.54
CA GLN A 89 1.03 -0.66 19.92
C GLN A 89 0.97 0.68 20.66
N THR A 90 1.90 0.85 21.58
CA THR A 90 2.23 2.14 22.18
C THR A 90 3.06 3.00 21.22
N ILE A 91 3.15 4.30 21.51
CA ILE A 91 3.92 5.23 20.69
C ILE A 91 5.42 4.95 20.82
N GLU A 92 5.86 4.53 22.00
CA GLU A 92 7.23 4.15 22.30
C GLU A 92 7.64 2.90 21.49
N GLU A 93 6.76 1.89 21.39
CA GLU A 93 7.01 0.69 20.57
C GLU A 93 7.10 1.01 19.07
N LEU A 94 6.31 1.98 18.58
CA LEU A 94 6.40 2.43 17.19
C LEU A 94 7.75 3.09 16.88
N TYR A 95 8.29 3.89 17.80
CA TYR A 95 9.59 4.56 17.60
C TYR A 95 10.77 3.58 17.63
N GLN A 96 10.68 2.50 18.40
CA GLN A 96 11.71 1.47 18.47
C GLN A 96 11.75 0.58 17.22
N LEU A 97 10.62 0.40 16.53
CA LEU A 97 10.55 -0.40 15.29
C LEU A 97 11.24 0.26 14.10
N ASP A 98 11.33 1.59 14.07
CA ASP A 98 11.97 2.32 12.97
C ASP A 98 13.51 2.38 13.10
N GLU A 99 14.10 2.01 14.25
CA GLU A 99 15.57 1.95 14.44
C GLU A 99 16.19 0.61 13.97
N VAL A 100 15.37 -0.41 13.72
CA VAL A 100 15.83 -1.80 13.48
C VAL A 100 15.61 -2.27 12.02
N GLU A 101 14.95 -1.47 11.18
CA GLU A 101 14.74 -1.72 9.72
C GLU A 101 15.67 -0.89 8.83
#